data_AF-A0A7C7K217-F1
#
_entry.id   AF-A0A7C7K217-F1
#
_cell.length_a   1.000
_cell.length_b   1.000
_cell.length_c   1.000
_cell.angle_alpha   90.00
_cell.angle_beta   90.00
_cell.angle_gamma   90.00
#
_symmetry.space_group_name_H-M   'P 1'
#
loop_
_entity.id
_entity.type
_entity.pdbx_description
1 polymer ?
#
loop_
_entity_poly.entity_id
_entity_poly.type
_entity_poly.pdbx_seq_one_letter_code
_entity_poly.pdbx_strand_id
1 'polypeptide(L)' 'MMALWEKVNPRRKLSESKLRRWITNLGLIFFNTIIVRVTVGAMVFTVAIFARENGWGLFNYIETSPWFAVAVS' A
#
# COMPACT_ATOMS: atom_id res chain seq x y z
N MET A 1 -7.09 -4.47 19.25
CA MET A 1 -6.76 -4.09 20.64
C MET A 1 -7.65 -3.01 21.27
N MET A 2 -8.57 -2.35 20.55
CA MET A 2 -9.60 -1.47 21.18
C MET A 2 -10.85 -2.22 21.70
N ALA A 3 -11.25 -3.34 21.08
CA ALA A 3 -12.44 -4.11 21.49
C ALA A 3 -12.34 -4.69 22.91
N LEU A 4 -11.16 -5.20 23.30
CA LEU A 4 -10.92 -5.73 24.64
C LEU A 4 -10.97 -4.61 25.68
N TRP A 5 -10.32 -3.47 25.40
CA TRP A 5 -10.27 -2.32 26.30
C TRP A 5 -11.65 -1.67 26.54
N GLU A 6 -12.50 -1.61 25.51
CA GLU A 6 -13.87 -1.09 25.62
C GLU A 6 -14.78 -2.00 26.46
N LYS A 7 -14.42 -3.28 26.62
CA LYS A 7 -15.09 -4.24 27.51
C LYS A 7 -14.63 -4.10 28.96
N VAL A 8 -13.38 -3.69 29.18
CA VAL A 8 -12.75 -3.58 30.50
C VAL A 8 -13.08 -2.24 31.19
N ASN A 9 -13.28 -1.14 30.45
CA ASN A 9 -13.63 0.15 31.07
C ASN A 9 -14.51 1.06 30.16
N PRO A 10 -15.84 0.88 30.16
CA PRO A 10 -16.74 1.63 29.27
C PRO A 10 -16.96 3.06 29.79
N ARG A 11 -16.27 4.04 29.20
CA ARG A 11 -16.28 5.44 29.66
C ARG A 11 -17.52 6.25 29.24
N ARG A 12 -18.33 5.82 28.26
CA ARG A 12 -19.53 6.55 27.75
C ARG A 12 -20.61 5.60 27.19
N LYS A 13 -21.89 5.97 27.32
CA LYS A 13 -23.01 5.29 26.65
C LYS A 13 -22.84 5.37 25.13
N LEU A 14 -22.83 4.24 24.43
CA LEU A 14 -22.70 4.20 22.98
C LEU A 14 -23.97 4.74 22.30
N SER A 15 -23.85 5.81 21.51
CA SER A 15 -24.96 6.32 20.68
C SER A 15 -25.11 5.57 19.35
N GLU A 16 -24.11 4.79 18.94
CA GLU A 16 -24.05 4.08 17.68
C GLU A 16 -23.79 2.59 17.92
N SER A 17 -24.39 1.73 17.09
CA SER A 17 -24.19 0.28 17.15
C SER A 17 -22.72 -0.08 16.92
N LYS A 18 -22.13 -0.88 17.82
CA LYS A 18 -20.74 -1.34 17.73
C LYS A 18 -20.46 -2.06 16.40
N LEU A 19 -21.40 -2.89 15.95
CA LEU A 19 -21.28 -3.64 14.70
C LEU A 19 -21.12 -2.69 13.51
N ARG A 20 -21.92 -1.62 13.47
CA ARG A 20 -21.88 -0.60 12.41
C ARG A 20 -20.52 0.09 12.36
N ARG A 21 -19.97 0.48 13.52
CA ARG A 21 -18.63 1.09 13.61
C ARG A 21 -17.53 0.15 13.11
N TRP A 22 -17.57 -1.12 13.48
CA TRP A 22 -16.61 -2.12 13.04
C TRP A 22 -16.68 -2.37 11.53
N ILE A 23 -17.89 -2.53 10.98
CA ILE A 23 -18.09 -2.73 9.54
C ILE A 23 -17.59 -1.52 8.75
N THR A 24 -17.92 -0.29 9.17
CA THR A 24 -17.46 0.92 8.50
C THR A 24 -15.94 1.02 8.52
N ASN A 25 -15.30 0.80 9.67
CA ASN A 25 -13.83 0.89 9.77
C ASN A 25 -13.12 -0.21 8.98
N LEU A 26 -13.61 -1.46 9.03
CA LEU A 26 -13.06 -2.56 8.25
C LEU A 26 -13.25 -2.34 6.74
N GLY A 27 -14.43 -1.86 6.34
CA GLY A 27 -14.69 -1.46 4.96
C GLY A 27 -13.71 -0.39 4.50
N LEU A 28 -13.55 0.70 5.26
CA LEU A 28 -12.60 1.77 4.94
C LEU A 28 -11.16 1.25 4.80
N ILE A 29 -10.69 0.41 5.71
CA ILE A 29 -9.34 -0.17 5.63
C ILE A 29 -9.19 -1.04 4.37
N PHE A 30 -10.18 -1.89 4.10
CA PHE A 30 -10.17 -2.77 2.93
C PHE A 30 -10.15 -1.97 1.63
N PHE A 31 -11.07 -1.01 1.47
CA PHE A 31 -11.14 -0.14 0.29
C PHE A 31 -9.86 0.68 0.13
N ASN A 32 -9.37 1.30 1.20
CA ASN A 32 -8.13 2.07 1.16
C ASN A 32 -6.95 1.22 0.69
N THR A 33 -6.82 0.01 1.23
CA THR A 33 -5.74 -0.91 0.86
C THR A 33 -5.82 -1.32 -0.60
N ILE A 34 -7.02 -1.65 -1.09
CA ILE A 34 -7.22 -2.02 -2.50
C ILE A 34 -6.92 -0.85 -3.42
N ILE A 35 -7.47 0.34 -3.12
CA ILE A 35 -7.26 1.54 -3.94
C ILE A 35 -5.78 1.84 -4.05
N VAL A 36 -5.06 1.91 -2.93
CA VAL A 36 -3.61 2.17 -2.93
C VAL A 36 -2.88 1.08 -3.70
N ARG A 37 -3.19 -0.20 -3.47
CA ARG A 37 -2.46 -1.31 -4.11
C ARG A 37 -2.69 -1.39 -5.61
N VAL A 38 -3.90 -1.09 -6.08
CA VAL A 38 -4.23 -1.05 -7.50
C VAL A 38 -3.60 0.18 -8.15
N THR A 39 -3.78 1.36 -7.57
CA THR A 39 -3.27 2.62 -8.16
C THR A 39 -1.75 2.69 -8.16
N VAL A 40 -1.12 2.54 -6.98
CA VAL A 40 0.33 2.59 -6.85
C VAL A 40 0.98 1.38 -7.51
N GLY A 41 0.41 0.18 -7.35
CA GLY A 41 0.94 -1.02 -7.99
C GLY A 41 0.94 -0.92 -9.51
N ALA A 42 -0.16 -0.45 -10.11
CA ALA A 42 -0.22 -0.21 -11.55
C ALA A 42 0.74 0.90 -11.98
N MET A 43 0.85 1.98 -11.19
CA MET A 43 1.78 3.08 -11.49
C MET A 43 3.23 2.60 -11.55
N VAL A 44 3.68 1.80 -10.58
CA VAL A 44 5.06 1.27 -10.56
C VAL A 44 5.35 0.45 -11.81
N PHE A 45 4.43 -0.44 -12.21
CA PHE A 45 4.59 -1.23 -13.42
C PHE A 45 4.67 -0.36 -14.69
N THR A 46 3.76 0.59 -14.83
CA THR A 46 3.73 1.51 -15.99
C THR A 46 4.98 2.39 -16.06
N VAL A 47 5.42 2.94 -14.92
CA VAL A 47 6.63 3.75 -14.83
C VAL A 47 7.87 2.93 -15.18
N ALA A 48 7.95 1.66 -14.78
CA ALA A 48 9.07 0.79 -15.14
C ALA A 48 9.16 0.55 -16.65
N ILE A 49 8.02 0.32 -17.33
CA ILE A 49 7.98 0.19 -18.79
C ILE A 49 8.38 1.50 -19.46
N PHE A 50 7.76 2.61 -19.05
CA PHE A 50 8.06 3.92 -19.60
C PHE A 50 9.53 4.30 -19.43
N ALA A 51 10.11 4.03 -18.26
CA ALA A 51 11.52 4.25 -17.98
C ALA A 51 12.40 3.39 -18.91
N ARG A 52 12.07 2.12 -19.10
CA ARG A 52 12.79 1.24 -20.03
C ARG A 52 12.77 1.77 -21.47
N GLU A 53 11.62 2.23 -21.94
CA GLU A 53 11.46 2.76 -23.31
C GLU A 53 12.23 4.06 -23.54
N ASN A 54 12.32 4.92 -22.51
CA ASN A 54 13.07 6.17 -22.58
C ASN A 54 14.54 6.03 -22.16
N GLY A 55 15.01 4.81 -21.87
CA GLY A 55 16.36 4.57 -21.36
C GLY A 55 16.63 5.24 -20.00
N TRP A 56 15.60 5.50 -19.20
CA TRP A 56 15.74 6.04 -17.86
C TRP A 56 16.19 4.94 -16.91
N GLY A 57 17.29 5.18 -16.21
CA GLY A 57 17.82 4.26 -15.20
C GLY A 57 19.34 4.39 -15.08
N LEU A 58 19.87 4.21 -13.88
CA LEU A 58 21.31 4.38 -13.63
C LEU A 58 22.16 3.50 -14.55
N PHE A 59 21.77 2.23 -14.72
CA PHE A 59 22.45 1.27 -15.59
C PHE A 59 22.15 1.46 -17.09
N ASN A 60 21.21 2.32 -17.48
CA ASN A 60 21.04 2.71 -18.89
C ASN A 60 22.04 3.82 -19.30
N TYR A 61 22.52 4.62 -18.34
CA TYR A 61 23.49 5.70 -18.60
C TYR A 61 24.95 5.30 -18.40
N ILE A 62 25.20 4.30 -17.56
CA ILE A 62 26.55 3.83 -17.25
C ILE A 62 26.81 2.55 -18.05
N GLU A 63 27.88 2.55 -18.85
CA GLU A 63 28.39 1.31 -19.45
C GLU A 63 28.97 0.41 -18.34
N THR A 64 28.22 -0.63 -17.98
CA THR A 64 28.62 -1.64 -16.99
C THR A 64 28.43 -3.04 -17.57
N SER A 65 29.22 -4.01 -17.06
CA SER A 65 29.01 -5.42 -17.38
C SER A 65 27.58 -5.85 -17.05
N PRO A 66 26.86 -6.56 -17.95
CA PRO A 66 25.48 -6.98 -17.71
C PRO A 66 25.30 -7.81 -16.44
N TRP A 67 26.27 -8.67 -16.13
CA TRP A 67 26.24 -9.51 -14.93
C TRP A 67 26.31 -8.70 -13.63
N PHE A 68 27.08 -7.60 -13.63
CA PHE A 68 27.17 -6.72 -12.47
C PHE A 68 25.89 -5.90 -12.28
N ALA A 69 25.29 -5.41 -13.38
CA ALA A 69 24.02 -4.70 -13.33
C ALA A 69 22.90 -5.58 -12.77
N VAL A 70 22.82 -6.86 -13.19
CA VAL A 70 21.84 -7.83 -12.66
C VAL A 70 22.05 -8.14 -11.18
N ALA A 71 23.30 -8.20 -10.71
CA ALA A 71 23.59 -8.53 -9.31
C ALA A 71 23.21 -7.43 -8.32
N VAL A 72 23.13 -6.17 -8.76
CA VAL A 72 22.93 -4.98 -7.91
C VAL A 72 21.54 -4.36 -8.08
N SER A 73 20.78 -4.76 -9.11
CA SER A 73 19.38 -4.33 -9.36
C SER A 73 18.39 -5.05 -8.44
#